data_AF-A0A8S2ZW41-F1
#
_entry.id   AF-A0A8S2ZW41-F1
#
_cell.length_a   1.000
_cell.length_b   1.000
_cell.length_c   1.000
_cell.angle_alpha   90.00
_cell.angle_beta   90.00
_cell.angle_gamma   90.00
#
_symmetry.space_group_name_H-M   'P 1'
#
loop_
_entity.id
_entity.type
_entity.pdbx_description
1 polymer ?
#
loop_
_entity_poly.entity_id
_entity_poly.type
_entity_poly.pdbx_seq_one_letter_code
_entity_poly.pdbx_strand_id
1 'polypeptide(L)' 'EIHAFLYDAVVLDYLSGQDDECKLRVVGNWYAMTGYGIGFPKQSKFKDMINK' A
#
# COMPACT_ATOMS: atom_id res chain seq x y z
N GLU A 1 -24.96 2.21 5.62
CA GLU A 1 -24.03 3.26 5.17
C GLU A 1 -22.64 2.92 5.67
N ILE A 2 -21.61 3.06 4.84
CA ILE A 2 -20.22 2.77 5.23
C ILE A 2 -19.57 4.10 5.61
N HIS A 3 -19.18 4.25 6.88
CA HIS A 3 -18.57 5.48 7.38
C HIS A 3 -17.04 5.49 7.27
N ALA A 4 -16.40 4.32 7.27
CA ALA A 4 -14.95 4.17 7.14
C ALA A 4 -14.61 2.74 6.66
N PHE A 5 -13.41 2.58 6.09
CA PHE A 5 -12.86 1.27 5.75
C PHE A 5 -11.34 1.24 5.97
N LEU A 6 -10.80 0.05 6.20
CA LEU A 6 -9.36 -0.18 6.35
C LEU A 6 -8.82 -0.87 5.10
N TYR A 7 -7.75 -0.33 4.55
CA TYR A 7 -7.09 -0.87 3.37
C TYR A 7 -5.61 -0.50 3.36
N ASP A 8 -4.88 -0.97 2.35
CA ASP A 8 -3.48 -0.63 2.16
C ASP A 8 -3.28 0.88 2.02
N ALA A 9 -2.31 1.41 2.76
CA ALA A 9 -2.02 2.82 2.85
C ALA A 9 -1.71 3.46 1.49
N VAL A 10 -0.93 2.79 0.64
CA VAL A 10 -0.53 3.35 -0.66
C VAL A 10 -1.73 3.44 -1.62
N VAL A 11 -2.62 2.44 -1.57
CA VAL A 11 -3.83 2.44 -2.41
C VAL A 11 -4.82 3.49 -1.92
N LEU A 12 -4.98 3.65 -0.59
CA LEU A 12 -5.81 4.70 -0.03
C LEU A 12 -5.31 6.10 -0.41
N ASP A 13 -4.00 6.32 -0.37
CA ASP A 13 -3.38 7.59 -0.76
C ASP A 13 -3.69 7.92 -2.22
N TYR A 14 -3.47 6.95 -3.13
CA TYR A 14 -3.81 7.09 -4.55
C TYR A 14 -5.30 7.39 -4.78
N LEU A 15 -6.20 6.62 -4.16
CA LEU A 15 -7.65 6.81 -4.32
C LEU A 15 -8.11 8.15 -3.76
N SER A 16 -7.55 8.59 -2.64
CA SER A 16 -7.86 9.90 -2.07
C SER A 16 -7.35 11.06 -2.93
N GLY A 17 -6.24 10.87 -3.65
CA GLY A 17 -5.71 11.86 -4.59
C GLY A 17 -6.46 11.94 -5.93
N GLN A 18 -7.21 10.89 -6.29
CA GLN A 18 -8.04 10.86 -7.51
C GLN A 18 -9.51 11.14 -7.25
N ASP A 19 -9.87 11.50 -6.02
CA ASP A 19 -11.26 11.78 -5.68
C ASP A 19 -11.64 13.20 -6.14
N ASP A 20 -12.41 13.27 -7.23
CA ASP A 20 -12.88 14.53 -7.84
C ASP A 20 -13.71 15.40 -6.88
N GLU A 21 -14.36 14.80 -5.88
CA GLU A 21 -15.20 15.51 -4.90
C GLU A 21 -14.54 15.60 -3.51
N CYS A 22 -13.31 15.10 -3.33
CA CYS A 22 -12.58 15.09 -2.05
C CYS A 22 -13.42 14.53 -0.87
N LYS A 23 -14.32 13.59 -1.13
CA LYS A 23 -15.16 12.91 -0.13
C LYS A 23 -14.35 11.94 0.73
N LEU A 24 -13.29 11.36 0.17
CA LEU A 24 -12.39 10.42 0.81
C LEU A 24 -11.19 11.15 1.41
N ARG A 25 -10.85 10.79 2.64
CA ARG A 25 -9.68 11.31 3.33
C ARG A 25 -9.01 10.21 4.14
N VAL A 26 -7.69 10.11 4.00
CA VAL A 26 -6.86 9.25 4.87
C VAL A 26 -6.66 9.94 6.22
N VAL A 27 -6.84 9.20 7.32
CA VAL A 27 -6.77 9.72 8.69
C VAL A 27 -5.63 9.05 9.45
N GLY A 28 -4.81 9.86 10.13
CA GLY A 28 -3.74 9.37 11.02
C GLY A 28 -2.48 8.95 10.27
N ASN A 29 -1.68 8.11 10.93
CA ASN A 29 -0.42 7.56 10.41
C ASN A 29 -0.60 6.11 9.98
N TRP A 30 0.29 5.64 9.09
CA TRP A 30 0.30 4.24 8.67
C TRP A 30 0.54 3.33 9.88
N TYR A 31 -0.33 2.32 10.04
CA TYR A 31 -0.24 1.37 11.15
C TYR A 31 0.99 0.45 11.02
N ALA A 32 1.36 0.07 9.80
CA ALA A 32 2.52 -0.74 9.50
C ALA A 32 3.33 -0.12 8.35
N MET A 33 4.62 0.13 8.58
CA MET A 33 5.54 0.66 7.57
C MET A 33 6.06 -0.47 6.68
N THR A 34 5.15 -1.22 6.06
CA THR A 34 5.48 -2.28 5.10
C THR A 34 5.46 -1.73 3.68
N GLY A 35 6.40 -2.15 2.84
CA GLY A 35 6.41 -1.85 1.41
C GLY A 35 5.99 -3.04 0.57
N TYR A 36 5.70 -2.81 -0.70
CA TYR A 36 5.53 -3.87 -1.69
C TYR A 36 6.87 -4.52 -2.02
N GLY A 37 6.87 -5.85 -2.15
CA GLY A 37 8.04 -6.63 -2.52
C GLY A 37 7.71 -7.68 -3.57
N ILE A 38 8.75 -8.18 -4.24
CA ILE A 38 8.63 -9.25 -5.23
C ILE A 38 8.84 -10.60 -4.53
N GLY A 39 7.87 -11.50 -4.67
CA GLY A 39 7.95 -12.85 -4.11
C GLY A 39 8.84 -13.77 -4.95
N PHE A 40 9.74 -14.49 -4.28
CA PHE A 40 10.57 -15.53 -4.91
C PHE A 40 10.37 -16.89 -4.23
N PRO A 41 10.56 -18.01 -4.96
CA PRO A 41 10.71 -19.32 -4.33
C PRO A 41 11.80 -19.29 -3.25
N LYS A 42 11.64 -20.12 -2.21
CA LYS A 42 12.66 -20.26 -1.17
C LYS A 42 14.01 -20.59 -1.82
N GLN A 43 15.08 -19.91 -1.39
CA GLN A 43 16.44 -20.07 -1.90
C GLN A 43 16.63 -19.72 -3.40
N SER A 44 15.75 -18.87 -3.96
CA SER A 44 15.94 -18.34 -5.31
C SER A 44 17.29 -17.62 -5.45
N LYS A 45 18.08 -18.02 -6.45
CA LYS A 45 19.35 -17.36 -6.82
C LYS A 45 19.16 -15.92 -7.29
N PHE A 46 17.93 -15.54 -7.66
CA PHE A 46 17.60 -14.21 -8.18
C PHE A 46 17.26 -13.21 -7.08
N LYS A 47 17.02 -13.65 -5.84
CA LYS A 47 16.64 -12.74 -4.75
C LYS A 47 17.69 -11.64 -4.56
N ASP A 48 18.95 -12.02 -4.42
CA ASP A 48 20.04 -11.07 -4.16
C ASP A 48 20.44 -10.30 -5.43
N MET A 49 20.19 -10.85 -6.61
CA MET A 49 20.40 -10.14 -7.88
C MET A 49 19.43 -8.97 -8.05
N ILE A 50 18.17 -9.17 -7.64
CA ILE A 50 17.10 -8.19 -7.80
C ILE A 50 17.07 -7.20 -6.62
N ASN A 51 17.52 -7.62 -5.43
CA ASN A 51 17.64 -6.77 -4.25
C ASN A 51 18.98 -6.01 -4.16
N LYS A 52 19.63 -5.77 -5.30
CA LYS A 52 20.86 -4.96 -5.41
C LYS A 52 20.53 -3.48 -5.54
#